data_AF-A0A6B2DAM5-F1
#
_entry.id   AF-A0A6B2DAM5-F1
#
_cell.length_a   1.000
_cell.length_b   1.000
_cell.length_c   1.000
_cell.angle_alpha   90.00
_cell.angle_beta   90.00
_cell.angle_gamma   90.00
#
_symmetry.space_group_name_H-M   'P 1'
#
loop_
_entity.id
_entity.type
_entity.pdbx_description
1 polymer ?
#
loop_
_entity_poly.entity_id
_entity_poly.type
_entity_poly.pdbx_seq_one_letter_code
_entity_poly.pdbx_strand_id
1 'polypeptide(L)'
;GKTTTSLMLTRALEALAEVAANSDGSNMPDGVLAALAARPDAPYAVLEVDEAHVPWVAGQLQPAVVVLLNLSRDQLDRVGEVRATERDLRAALAGLPGTVVVANCDDVLVTSAAKAAARPVWVSTG
;
A
#
# COMPACT_ATOMS: atom_id res chain seq x y z
N GLY A 1 -8.68 5.71 -5.47
CA GLY A 1 -9.05 5.48 -4.06
C GLY A 1 -7.90 5.62 -3.07
N LYS A 2 -6.64 5.47 -3.50
CA LYS A 2 -5.45 5.54 -2.63
C LYS A 2 -5.37 6.87 -1.86
N THR A 3 -5.42 8.00 -2.55
CA THR A 3 -5.33 9.34 -1.94
C THR A 3 -6.40 9.60 -0.87
N THR A 4 -7.67 9.31 -1.17
CA THR A 4 -8.77 9.45 -0.20
C THR A 4 -8.53 8.58 1.04
N THR A 5 -8.12 7.33 0.85
CA THR A 5 -7.86 6.39 1.96
C THR A 5 -6.66 6.83 2.79
N SER A 6 -5.56 7.22 2.14
CA SER A 6 -4.34 7.71 2.78
C SER A 6 -4.63 8.96 3.62
N LEU A 7 -5.40 9.91 3.07
CA LEU A 7 -5.80 11.11 3.80
C LEU A 7 -6.67 10.76 5.03
N MET A 8 -7.68 9.90 4.87
CA MET A 8 -8.52 9.47 6.00
C MET A 8 -7.72 8.78 7.11
N LEU A 9 -6.79 7.89 6.75
CA LEU A 9 -5.91 7.20 7.69
C LEU A 9 -4.96 8.18 8.39
N THR A 10 -4.40 9.12 7.65
CA THR A 10 -3.52 10.16 8.19
C THR A 10 -4.28 10.98 9.24
N ARG A 11 -5.47 11.48 8.92
CA ARG A 11 -6.31 12.26 9.85
C ARG A 11 -6.71 11.46 11.09
N ALA A 12 -6.99 10.17 10.95
CA ALA A 12 -7.32 9.32 12.08
C ALA A 12 -6.10 9.11 13.01
N LEU A 13 -4.91 8.88 12.45
CA LEU A 13 -3.69 8.66 13.23
C LEU A 13 -3.13 9.94 13.84
N GLU A 14 -3.35 11.10 13.21
CA GLU A 14 -3.01 12.42 13.76
C GLU A 14 -3.69 12.70 15.12
N ALA A 15 -4.81 12.04 15.41
CA ALA A 15 -5.45 12.14 16.73
C ALA A 15 -4.66 11.44 17.84
N LEU A 16 -3.69 10.58 17.49
CA LEU A 16 -2.87 9.82 18.44
C LEU A 16 -1.45 10.38 18.56
N ALA A 17 -0.80 10.73 17.45
CA ALA A 17 0.53 11.31 17.42
C ALA A 17 0.85 11.94 16.05
N GLU A 18 2.05 12.49 15.91
CA GLU A 18 2.51 12.99 14.62
C GLU A 18 2.62 11.88 13.55
N VAL A 19 2.26 12.22 12.32
CA VAL A 19 2.27 11.32 11.18
C VAL A 19 3.14 11.91 10.06
N ALA A 20 4.05 11.11 9.50
CA ALA A 20 4.70 11.37 8.23
C ALA A 20 3.79 10.88 7.10
N ALA A 21 3.41 11.76 6.17
CA ALA A 21 2.58 11.41 5.03
C ALA A 21 3.04 12.15 3.78
N ASN A 22 3.01 11.49 2.64
CA ASN A 22 3.28 12.12 1.35
C ASN A 22 2.07 12.93 0.89
N SER A 23 2.34 14.04 0.20
CA SER A 23 1.30 14.88 -0.41
C SER A 23 0.51 14.12 -1.48
N ASP A 24 -0.72 14.55 -1.72
CA ASP A 24 -1.61 13.97 -2.73
C ASP A 24 -0.88 13.74 -4.07
N GLY A 25 -0.90 12.50 -4.55
CA GLY A 25 -0.28 12.10 -5.81
C GLY A 25 1.24 11.89 -5.79
N SER A 26 1.92 12.11 -4.66
CA SER A 26 3.36 11.86 -4.51
C SER A 26 3.69 10.40 -4.17
N ASN A 27 3.14 9.47 -4.96
CA ASN A 27 3.11 8.03 -4.68
C ASN A 27 4.34 7.23 -5.17
N MET A 28 5.34 7.93 -5.70
CA MET A 28 6.61 7.38 -6.17
C MET A 28 7.63 7.30 -5.01
N PRO A 29 8.71 6.50 -5.14
CA PRO A 29 9.75 6.38 -4.11
C PRO A 29 10.31 7.71 -3.58
N ASP A 30 10.50 8.70 -4.45
CA ASP A 30 11.01 10.03 -4.04
C ASP A 30 10.01 10.77 -3.15
N GLY A 31 8.70 10.61 -3.40
CA GLY A 31 7.63 11.18 -2.57
C GLY A 31 7.55 10.50 -1.20
N VAL A 32 7.74 9.17 -1.16
CA VAL A 32 7.86 8.43 0.10
C VAL A 32 9.07 8.91 0.91
N LEU A 33 10.23 9.05 0.26
CA LEU A 33 11.45 9.53 0.90
C LEU A 33 11.26 10.96 1.44
N ALA A 34 10.70 11.86 0.63
CA ALA A 34 10.45 13.25 1.02
C ALA A 34 9.52 13.33 2.24
N ALA A 35 8.47 12.50 2.30
CA ALA A 35 7.55 12.46 3.43
C ALA A 35 8.23 12.04 4.74
N LEU A 36 9.04 10.97 4.68
CA LEU A 36 9.79 10.48 5.84
C LEU A 36 10.87 11.48 6.27
N ALA A 37 11.57 12.10 5.31
CA ALA A 37 12.62 13.08 5.60
C ALA A 37 12.06 14.39 6.18
N ALA A 38 10.84 14.79 5.82
CA ALA A 38 10.19 15.97 6.37
C ALA A 38 9.81 15.81 7.85
N ARG A 39 9.55 14.57 8.28
CA ARG A 39 9.06 14.21 9.62
C ARG A 39 9.78 12.97 10.17
N PRO A 40 11.12 13.01 10.35
CA PRO A 40 11.92 11.82 10.66
C PRO A 40 11.63 11.25 12.05
N ASP A 41 11.16 12.09 12.98
CA ASP A 41 10.85 11.71 14.36
C ASP A 41 9.36 11.36 14.56
N ALA A 42 8.54 11.39 13.50
CA ALA A 42 7.13 11.03 13.61
C ALA A 42 6.98 9.54 13.93
N PRO A 43 6.23 9.16 14.97
CA PRO A 43 6.08 7.76 15.37
C PRO A 43 5.24 6.93 14.38
N TYR A 44 4.45 7.58 13.52
CA TYR A 44 3.64 6.92 12.50
C TYR A 44 3.94 7.46 11.11
N ALA A 45 3.74 6.61 10.10
CA ALA A 45 3.77 7.00 8.70
C ALA A 45 2.56 6.42 7.95
N VAL A 46 1.95 7.23 7.08
CA VAL A 46 0.91 6.80 6.13
C VAL A 46 1.40 7.18 4.75
N LEU A 47 1.74 6.17 3.96
CA LEU A 47 2.40 6.35 2.68
C LEU A 47 1.50 5.83 1.57
N GLU A 48 1.03 6.72 0.71
CA GLU A 48 0.46 6.33 -0.57
C GLU A 48 1.61 5.84 -1.48
N VAL A 49 1.51 4.63 -2.03
CA VAL A 49 2.54 4.06 -2.90
C VAL A 49 1.90 3.52 -4.17
N ASP A 50 2.53 3.80 -5.31
CA ASP A 50 2.17 3.18 -6.58
C ASP A 50 2.43 1.67 -6.56
N GLU A 51 1.54 0.90 -7.16
CA GLU A 51 1.52 -0.56 -7.11
C GLU A 51 2.82 -1.19 -7.64
N ALA A 52 3.45 -0.59 -8.66
CA ALA A 52 4.71 -1.07 -9.21
C ALA A 52 5.90 -0.87 -8.24
N HIS A 53 5.77 0.05 -7.29
CA HIS A 53 6.83 0.39 -6.33
C HIS A 53 6.64 -0.24 -4.96
N VAL A 54 5.46 -0.79 -4.64
CA VAL A 54 5.19 -1.48 -3.37
C VAL A 54 6.24 -2.54 -3.04
N PRO A 55 6.67 -3.46 -3.95
CA PRO A 55 7.68 -4.46 -3.63
C PRO A 55 9.00 -3.86 -3.11
N TRP A 56 9.47 -2.79 -3.77
CA TRP A 56 10.71 -2.14 -3.40
C TRP A 56 10.55 -1.36 -2.09
N VAL A 57 9.51 -0.52 -1.98
CA VAL A 57 9.26 0.29 -0.77
C VAL A 57 9.06 -0.60 0.45
N ALA A 58 8.24 -1.65 0.34
CA ALA A 58 7.97 -2.54 1.45
C ALA A 58 9.20 -3.37 1.86
N GLY A 59 10.07 -3.72 0.91
CA GLY A 59 11.35 -4.37 1.19
C GLY A 59 12.31 -3.49 2.00
N GLN A 60 12.29 -2.18 1.80
CA GLN A 60 13.11 -1.23 2.56
C GLN A 60 12.50 -0.88 3.92
N LEU A 61 11.18 -0.63 3.95
CA LEU A 61 10.50 -0.10 5.14
C LEU A 61 9.94 -1.17 6.08
N GLN A 62 9.73 -2.39 5.60
CA GLN A 62 9.07 -3.47 6.34
C GLN A 62 7.80 -3.00 7.08
N PRO A 63 6.78 -2.51 6.35
CA PRO A 63 5.64 -1.82 6.94
C PRO A 63 4.85 -2.73 7.88
N ALA A 64 4.33 -2.17 8.97
CA ALA A 64 3.47 -2.91 9.90
C ALA A 64 2.14 -3.34 9.23
N VAL A 65 1.62 -2.52 8.32
CA VAL A 65 0.37 -2.75 7.59
C VAL A 65 0.53 -2.35 6.13
N VAL A 66 -0.01 -3.17 5.21
CA VAL A 66 -0.22 -2.82 3.80
C VAL A 66 -1.72 -2.88 3.53
N VAL A 67 -2.26 -1.83 2.91
CA VAL A 67 -3.68 -1.74 2.53
C VAL A 67 -3.81 -1.81 1.02
N LEU A 68 -4.47 -2.84 0.52
CA LEU A 68 -4.72 -3.07 -0.91
C LEU A 68 -6.19 -2.78 -1.24
N LEU A 69 -6.42 -1.76 -2.06
CA LEU A 69 -7.76 -1.23 -2.34
C LEU A 69 -8.41 -1.88 -3.56
N ASN A 70 -7.79 -1.74 -4.73
CA ASN A 70 -8.20 -2.36 -5.97
C ASN A 70 -7.01 -2.36 -6.92
N LEU A 71 -7.00 -3.34 -7.81
CA LEU A 71 -6.14 -3.37 -8.99
C LEU A 71 -7.07 -3.19 -10.19
N SER A 72 -7.58 -1.96 -10.32
CA SER A 72 -8.53 -1.63 -11.39
C SER A 72 -7.84 -1.54 -12.75
N ARG A 73 -8.62 -1.79 -13.80
CA ARG A 73 -8.17 -1.95 -15.20
C ARG A 73 -8.19 -0.64 -15.99
N ASP A 74 -8.33 0.49 -15.31
CA ASP A 74 -8.95 1.70 -15.90
C ASP A 74 -8.08 2.55 -16.82
N GLN A 75 -6.92 2.03 -17.22
CA GLN A 75 -6.28 2.40 -18.48
C GLN A 75 -5.81 1.06 -19.07
N LEU A 76 -6.27 0.65 -20.25
CA LEU A 76 -5.83 -0.57 -20.94
C LEU A 76 -4.35 -0.47 -21.35
N ASP A 77 -3.45 -0.42 -20.38
CA ASP A 77 -2.14 -1.00 -20.53
C ASP A 77 -2.28 -2.52 -20.43
N ARG A 78 -1.45 -3.19 -21.22
CA ARG A 78 -1.66 -4.53 -21.76
C ARG A 78 -2.03 -5.51 -20.63
N VAL A 79 -2.96 -6.44 -20.89
CA VAL A 79 -3.39 -7.50 -19.95
C VAL A 79 -2.23 -8.20 -19.20
N GLY A 80 -1.03 -8.20 -19.77
CA GLY A 80 0.19 -8.69 -19.13
C GLY A 80 0.70 -7.85 -17.95
N GLU A 81 0.51 -6.53 -17.94
CA GLU A 81 1.10 -5.61 -16.96
C GLU A 81 0.39 -5.71 -15.61
N VAL A 82 -0.93 -5.64 -15.57
CA VAL A 82 -1.69 -5.80 -14.31
C VAL A 82 -1.43 -7.17 -13.66
N ARG A 83 -1.29 -8.23 -14.47
CA ARG A 83 -0.93 -9.57 -13.97
C ARG A 83 0.54 -9.68 -13.57
N ALA A 84 1.43 -8.85 -14.11
CA ALA A 84 2.81 -8.75 -13.64
C ALA A 84 2.83 -8.05 -12.27
N THR A 85 2.19 -6.88 -12.15
CA THR A 85 2.03 -6.16 -10.89
C THR A 85 1.42 -7.05 -9.79
N GLU A 86 0.37 -7.81 -10.11
CA GLU A 86 -0.22 -8.75 -9.17
C GLU A 86 0.79 -9.82 -8.70
N ARG A 87 1.57 -10.41 -9.60
CA ARG A 87 2.59 -11.42 -9.25
C ARG A 87 3.72 -10.83 -8.41
N ASP A 88 4.16 -9.62 -8.73
CA ASP A 88 5.23 -8.93 -8.01
C ASP A 88 4.76 -8.54 -6.61
N LEU A 89 3.54 -8.02 -6.48
CA LEU A 89 2.90 -7.78 -5.19
C LEU A 89 2.79 -9.08 -4.38
N ARG A 90 2.27 -10.15 -4.98
CA ARG A 90 2.14 -11.45 -4.30
C ARG A 90 3.47 -11.94 -3.74
N ALA A 91 4.54 -11.87 -4.54
CA ALA A 91 5.87 -12.28 -4.13
C ALA A 91 6.42 -11.41 -3.00
N ALA A 92 6.23 -10.09 -3.07
CA ALA A 92 6.63 -9.16 -2.02
C ALA A 92 5.91 -9.44 -0.70
N LEU A 93 4.59 -9.62 -0.73
CA LEU A 93 3.78 -9.87 0.46
C LEU A 93 4.12 -11.22 1.13
N ALA A 94 4.48 -12.23 0.34
CA ALA A 94 4.97 -13.51 0.88
C ALA A 94 6.27 -13.36 1.68
N GLY A 95 7.10 -12.36 1.33
CA GLY A 95 8.37 -12.05 2.01
C GLY A 95 8.23 -11.19 3.27
N LEU A 96 7.01 -10.81 3.66
CA LEU A 96 6.73 -9.88 4.76
C LEU A 96 5.92 -10.57 5.89
N PRO A 97 6.49 -11.53 6.64
CA PRO A 97 5.75 -12.30 7.63
C PRO A 97 5.23 -11.48 8.81
N GLY A 98 5.85 -10.33 9.10
CA GLY A 98 5.44 -9.41 10.17
C GLY A 98 4.28 -8.48 9.78
N THR A 99 4.05 -8.27 8.48
CA THR A 99 3.12 -7.28 7.94
C THR A 99 1.69 -7.82 7.93
N VAL A 100 0.75 -7.01 8.43
CA VAL A 100 -0.68 -7.25 8.25
C VAL A 100 -1.10 -6.73 6.88
N VAL A 101 -1.82 -7.54 6.10
CA VAL A 101 -2.30 -7.14 4.77
C VAL A 101 -3.81 -6.97 4.82
N VAL A 102 -4.28 -5.73 4.81
CA VAL A 102 -5.72 -5.41 4.71
C VAL A 102 -6.07 -5.35 3.23
N ALA A 103 -6.95 -6.23 2.77
CA ALA A 103 -7.19 -6.43 1.36
C ALA A 103 -8.68 -6.42 1.03
N ASN A 104 -9.03 -5.67 -0.04
CA ASN A 104 -10.37 -5.72 -0.62
C ASN A 104 -10.64 -7.12 -1.21
N CYS A 105 -11.60 -7.86 -0.63
CA CYS A 105 -11.95 -9.19 -1.11
C CYS A 105 -12.87 -9.19 -2.36
N ASP A 106 -13.41 -8.03 -2.74
CA ASP A 106 -14.27 -7.90 -3.91
C ASP A 106 -13.45 -7.76 -5.22
N ASP A 107 -12.16 -7.45 -5.11
CA ASP A 107 -11.22 -7.44 -6.23
C ASP A 107 -10.43 -8.76 -6.30
N VAL A 108 -10.61 -9.48 -7.42
CA VAL A 108 -10.00 -10.80 -7.65
C VAL A 108 -8.48 -10.74 -7.66
N LEU A 109 -7.87 -9.67 -8.20
CA LEU A 109 -6.42 -9.56 -8.30
C LEU A 109 -5.80 -9.18 -6.95
N VAL A 110 -6.45 -8.28 -6.21
CA VAL A 110 -6.07 -7.98 -4.83
C VAL A 110 -6.14 -9.24 -3.96
N THR A 111 -7.24 -10.00 -4.08
CA THR A 111 -7.40 -11.28 -3.37
C THR A 111 -6.31 -12.27 -3.73
N SER A 112 -5.98 -12.37 -5.02
CA SER A 112 -4.91 -13.22 -5.55
C SER A 112 -3.55 -12.90 -4.95
N ALA A 113 -3.20 -11.61 -4.86
CA ALA A 113 -1.93 -11.15 -4.29
C ALA A 113 -1.89 -11.33 -2.77
N ALA A 114 -2.93 -10.89 -2.07
CA ALA A 114 -3.00 -10.90 -0.61
C ALA A 114 -3.06 -12.32 -0.02
N LYS A 115 -3.51 -13.32 -0.79
CA LYS A 115 -3.54 -14.73 -0.34
C LYS A 115 -2.16 -15.27 0.05
N ALA A 116 -1.07 -14.70 -0.47
CA ALA A 116 0.28 -15.11 -0.13
C ALA A 116 0.82 -14.47 1.16
N ALA A 117 0.12 -13.46 1.71
CA ALA A 117 0.52 -12.83 2.95
C ALA A 117 0.34 -13.77 4.16
N ALA A 118 1.22 -13.67 5.15
CA ALA A 118 1.11 -14.45 6.38
C ALA A 118 -0.09 -14.03 7.25
N ARG A 119 -0.50 -12.76 7.18
CA ARG A 119 -1.52 -12.15 8.04
C ARG A 119 -2.56 -11.33 7.24
N PRO A 120 -3.38 -11.97 6.38
CA PRO A 120 -4.39 -11.25 5.61
C PRO A 120 -5.60 -10.89 6.48
N VAL A 121 -6.15 -9.71 6.25
CA VAL A 121 -7.43 -9.22 6.79
C VAL A 121 -8.29 -8.84 5.60
N TRP A 122 -9.40 -9.53 5.42
CA TRP A 122 -10.30 -9.33 4.29
C TRP A 122 -11.38 -8.29 4.62
N VAL A 123 -11.56 -7.32 3.73
CA VAL A 123 -12.60 -6.29 3.84
C VAL A 123 -13.38 -6.27 2.53
N SER A 124 -14.71 -6.31 2.62
CA SER A 124 -15.57 -6.03 1.46
C SER A 124 -15.89 -4.54 1.44
N THR A 125 -15.90 -3.94 0.25
CA THR A 125 -16.21 -2.54 0.03
C THR A 125 -17.66 -2.30 -0.42
N GLY A 126 -18.42 -3.38 -0.64
CA GLY A 126 -19.84 -3.33 -1.03
C GLY A 126 -20.06 -3.32 -2.54
#